data_AF-A0A2H9TLY5-F1
#
_entry.id   AF-A0A2H9TLY5-F1
#
_cell.length_a   1.000
_cell.length_b   1.000
_cell.length_c   1.000
_cell.angle_alpha   90.00
_cell.angle_beta   90.00
_cell.angle_gamma   90.00
#
_symmetry.space_group_name_H-M   'P 1'
#
loop_
_entity.id
_entity.type
_entity.pdbx_description
1 polymer ?
#
loop_
_entity_poly.entity_id
_entity_poly.type
_entity_poly.pdbx_seq_one_letter_code
_entity_poly.pdbx_strand_id
1 'polypeptide(L)'
;MSRLYNVLLYVLALTSYCRASSDRNTPIVGHSELIARGEGLSLFSLNIELGKAMNQDGLSVSDACLIALKSQAAQMNFRAAIKEALREEYTHLLRSVQSDSFPLWQFEENYHFLFALSFKMSWWDEKLWEGRVFNWKRHYLEILKADGVKFFKHAKINQLIPPELYTENAELQKLLESLDAVEIMKHLKMNIRGNTVSIKELIVLGHVNTLRLLVHSHLDVSKMPSISSIITSPDIVDIILPVKPDIVNLKKLLCCALRFDQVDMIQVLYRHLGTKLLHQKLVNAAIDKNARNILRWVQTVDPNFQLARVPLTKLDLFSLR
;
A
#
# COMPACT_ATOMS: atom_id res chain seq x y z
N MET A 1 3.73 54.46 -1.81
CA MET A 1 4.65 53.56 -1.05
C MET A 1 4.39 52.05 -1.23
N SER A 2 3.29 51.59 -1.85
CA SER A 2 2.97 50.14 -1.90
C SER A 2 3.73 49.32 -2.96
N ARG A 3 4.24 49.92 -4.04
CA ARG A 3 4.90 49.17 -5.12
C ARG A 3 6.33 48.74 -4.79
N LEU A 4 7.08 49.56 -4.05
CA LEU A 4 8.44 49.23 -3.62
C LEU A 4 8.47 48.10 -2.59
N TYR A 5 7.46 48.03 -1.71
CA TYR A 5 7.37 47.00 -0.67
C TYR A 5 7.11 45.61 -1.26
N ASN A 6 6.24 45.53 -2.28
CA ASN A 6 5.93 44.26 -2.96
C ASN A 6 7.11 43.72 -3.78
N VAL A 7 7.91 44.61 -4.39
CA VAL A 7 9.13 44.21 -5.11
C VAL A 7 10.18 43.69 -4.13
N LEU A 8 10.33 44.33 -2.96
CA LEU A 8 11.29 43.89 -1.93
C LEU A 8 10.92 42.50 -1.37
N LEU A 9 9.62 42.24 -1.12
CA LEU A 9 9.12 40.94 -0.67
C LEU A 9 9.34 39.83 -1.71
N TYR A 10 9.11 40.13 -3.00
CA TYR A 10 9.38 39.17 -4.08
C TYR A 10 10.88 38.85 -4.21
N VAL A 11 11.75 39.86 -4.12
CA VAL A 11 13.20 39.67 -4.16
C VAL A 11 13.68 38.87 -2.96
N LEU A 12 13.19 39.14 -1.75
CA LEU A 12 13.53 38.37 -0.56
C LEU A 12 13.06 36.91 -0.67
N ALA A 13 11.84 36.66 -1.14
CA ALA A 13 11.32 35.31 -1.37
C ALA A 13 12.15 34.54 -2.41
N LEU A 14 12.53 35.19 -3.52
CA LEU A 14 13.40 34.61 -4.55
C LEU A 14 14.82 34.33 -4.02
N THR A 15 15.42 35.23 -3.24
CA THR A 15 16.75 34.98 -2.68
C THR A 15 16.75 33.87 -1.63
N SER A 16 15.68 33.73 -0.84
CA SER A 16 15.48 32.61 0.09
C SER A 16 15.28 31.30 -0.65
N TYR A 17 14.53 31.30 -1.76
CA TYR A 17 14.36 30.12 -2.62
C TYR A 17 15.67 29.71 -3.31
N CYS A 18 16.45 30.68 -3.79
CA CYS A 18 17.76 30.42 -4.40
C CYS A 18 18.81 29.95 -3.37
N ARG A 19 18.80 30.46 -2.13
CA ARG A 19 19.66 29.94 -1.05
C ARG A 19 19.23 28.53 -0.60
N ALA A 20 17.93 28.28 -0.47
CA ALA A 20 17.42 26.94 -0.20
C ALA A 20 17.71 25.95 -1.34
N SER A 21 17.86 26.44 -2.58
CA SER A 21 18.27 25.65 -3.74
C SER A 21 19.79 25.44 -3.82
N SER A 22 20.63 26.35 -3.32
CA SER A 22 22.09 26.18 -3.32
C SER A 22 22.59 25.33 -2.15
N ASP A 23 21.92 25.39 -0.99
CA ASP A 23 22.27 24.58 0.19
C ASP A 23 21.84 23.10 0.07
N ARG A 24 21.04 22.73 -0.93
CA ARG A 24 20.67 21.33 -1.22
C ARG A 24 21.76 20.53 -1.96
N ASN A 25 22.88 21.17 -2.30
CA ASN A 25 24.00 20.55 -3.00
C ASN A 25 25.21 20.26 -2.08
N THR A 26 25.06 20.29 -0.75
CA THR A 26 26.10 19.74 0.13
C THR A 26 26.19 18.24 -0.16
N PRO A 27 27.34 17.74 -0.66
CA PRO A 27 27.52 16.32 -0.83
C PRO A 27 27.49 15.71 0.58
N ILE A 28 26.52 14.84 0.87
CA ILE A 28 26.56 14.01 2.07
C ILE A 28 27.68 13.00 1.85
N VAL A 29 28.91 13.41 2.18
CA VAL A 29 30.12 12.60 2.13
C VAL A 29 30.00 11.52 3.20
N GLY A 30 29.39 10.39 2.83
CA GLY A 30 29.23 9.22 3.70
C GLY A 30 28.25 8.18 3.17
N HIS A 31 27.16 8.60 2.52
CA HIS A 31 26.14 7.67 1.98
C HIS A 31 26.28 7.38 0.48
N SER A 32 27.37 7.89 -0.12
CA SER A 32 27.63 7.79 -1.56
C SER A 32 27.84 6.36 -2.07
N GLU A 33 28.25 5.39 -1.24
CA GLU A 33 28.51 4.03 -1.75
C GLU A 33 27.23 3.23 -2.07
N LEU A 34 26.14 3.42 -1.32
CA LEU A 34 24.84 2.80 -1.64
C LEU A 34 24.13 3.55 -2.78
N ILE A 35 24.23 4.89 -2.82
CA ILE A 35 23.64 5.73 -3.87
C ILE A 35 24.37 5.54 -5.23
N ALA A 36 25.66 5.16 -5.21
CA ALA A 36 26.47 4.93 -6.41
C ALA A 36 26.22 3.58 -7.11
N ARG A 37 25.63 2.59 -6.44
CA ARG A 37 25.47 1.23 -7.01
C ARG A 37 24.25 1.02 -7.92
N GLY A 38 23.40 2.03 -8.12
CA GLY A 38 22.34 1.99 -9.14
C GLY A 38 21.19 0.99 -8.89
N GLU A 39 21.28 0.12 -7.88
CA GLU A 39 20.18 -0.74 -7.44
C GLU A 39 19.29 0.04 -6.48
N GLY A 40 18.03 0.24 -6.86
CA GLY A 40 17.07 0.94 -6.00
C GLY A 40 16.80 0.13 -4.72
N LEU A 41 16.90 0.79 -3.56
CA LEU A 41 16.63 0.16 -2.26
C LEU A 41 15.21 -0.41 -2.21
N SER A 42 15.06 -1.66 -1.76
CA SER A 42 13.74 -2.22 -1.39
C SER A 42 13.09 -1.39 -0.27
N LEU A 43 11.77 -1.47 -0.09
CA LEU A 43 11.10 -0.75 1.01
C LEU A 43 11.67 -1.12 2.40
N PHE A 44 11.99 -2.40 2.62
CA PHE A 44 12.63 -2.87 3.84
C PHE A 44 14.00 -2.22 4.05
N SER A 45 14.87 -2.29 3.03
CA SER A 45 16.21 -1.68 3.09
C SER A 45 16.12 -0.17 3.27
N LEU A 46 15.19 0.49 2.58
CA LEU A 46 14.94 1.92 2.73
C LEU A 46 14.54 2.28 4.16
N ASN A 47 13.64 1.51 4.79
CA ASN A 47 13.23 1.75 6.17
C ASN A 47 14.42 1.64 7.15
N ILE A 48 15.31 0.68 6.94
CA ILE A 48 16.53 0.53 7.75
C ILE A 48 17.46 1.72 7.56
N GLU A 49 17.74 2.11 6.31
CA GLU A 49 18.66 3.22 6.02
C GLU A 49 18.11 4.57 6.51
N LEU A 50 16.80 4.80 6.41
CA LEU A 50 16.14 5.96 7.03
C LEU A 50 16.30 5.95 8.56
N GLY A 51 16.17 4.79 9.20
CA GLY A 51 16.38 4.63 10.63
C GLY A 51 17.82 4.96 11.07
N LYS A 52 18.83 4.51 10.30
CA LYS A 52 20.24 4.85 10.56
C LYS A 52 20.49 6.35 10.40
N ALA A 53 20.05 6.92 9.27
CA ALA A 53 20.20 8.34 8.98
C ALA A 53 19.63 9.23 10.10
N MET A 54 18.43 8.93 10.59
CA MET A 54 17.78 9.73 11.63
C MET A 54 18.34 9.49 13.03
N ASN A 55 18.64 8.24 13.41
CA ASN A 55 18.95 7.89 14.79
C ASN A 55 20.47 7.84 15.08
N GLN A 56 21.28 7.48 14.09
CA GLN A 56 22.74 7.32 14.24
C GLN A 56 23.47 8.52 13.68
N ASP A 57 23.09 8.96 12.47
CA ASP A 57 23.77 10.07 11.79
C ASP A 57 23.18 11.44 12.16
N GLY A 58 22.06 11.45 12.92
CA GLY A 58 21.43 12.67 13.43
C GLY A 58 20.81 13.56 12.35
N LEU A 59 20.56 13.01 11.16
CA LEU A 59 19.94 13.76 10.06
C LEU A 59 18.49 14.14 10.39
N SER A 60 18.08 15.31 9.92
CA SER A 60 16.67 15.69 9.97
C SER A 60 15.84 14.74 9.11
N VAL A 61 14.54 14.62 9.40
CA VAL A 61 13.63 13.79 8.59
C VAL A 61 13.64 14.25 7.13
N SER A 62 13.65 15.56 6.89
CA SER A 62 13.67 16.11 5.53
C SER A 62 14.94 15.78 4.76
N ASP A 63 16.11 15.80 5.42
CA ASP A 63 17.37 15.43 4.78
C ASP A 63 17.45 13.91 4.51
N ALA A 64 16.98 13.09 5.47
CA ALA A 64 16.92 11.64 5.32
C ALA A 64 16.03 11.22 4.14
N CYS A 65 14.99 11.99 3.80
CA CYS A 65 14.10 11.71 2.66
C CYS A 65 14.82 11.68 1.32
N LEU A 66 16.00 12.31 1.18
CA LEU A 66 16.79 12.27 -0.05
C LEU A 66 17.27 10.84 -0.39
N ILE A 67 17.39 9.96 0.61
CA ILE A 67 17.71 8.54 0.43
C ILE A 67 16.62 7.82 -0.40
N ALA A 68 15.36 8.27 -0.27
CA ALA A 68 14.23 7.65 -0.95
C ALA A 68 14.20 7.93 -2.47
N LEU A 69 14.92 8.92 -2.99
CA LEU A 69 14.84 9.38 -4.39
C LEU A 69 15.12 8.29 -5.42
N LYS A 70 15.97 7.32 -5.12
CA LYS A 70 16.32 6.20 -6.00
C LYS A 70 15.74 4.86 -5.54
N SER A 71 14.92 4.86 -4.50
CA SER A 71 14.37 3.65 -3.91
C SER A 71 13.18 3.09 -4.70
N GLN A 72 12.80 1.84 -4.38
CA GLN A 72 11.56 1.23 -4.83
C GLN A 72 10.34 2.10 -4.48
N ALA A 73 10.35 2.77 -3.32
CA ALA A 73 9.25 3.66 -2.92
C ALA A 73 8.97 4.71 -4.00
N ALA A 74 10.01 5.36 -4.55
CA ALA A 74 9.89 6.38 -5.58
C ALA A 74 9.36 5.86 -6.93
N GLN A 75 9.46 4.55 -7.18
CA GLN A 75 8.99 3.89 -8.40
C GLN A 75 7.59 3.29 -8.24
N MET A 76 7.11 3.15 -7.00
CA MET A 76 5.80 2.60 -6.68
C MET A 76 4.71 3.68 -6.74
N ASN A 77 3.47 3.25 -6.97
CA ASN A 77 2.33 4.10 -6.67
C ASN A 77 2.34 4.46 -5.18
N PHE A 78 2.12 5.74 -4.85
CA PHE A 78 2.13 6.24 -3.47
C PHE A 78 1.30 5.39 -2.52
N ARG A 79 0.05 5.07 -2.87
CA ARG A 79 -0.83 4.29 -2.00
C ARG A 79 -0.33 2.86 -1.81
N ALA A 80 0.27 2.26 -2.83
CA ALA A 80 0.86 0.93 -2.72
C ALA A 80 2.05 0.92 -1.75
N ALA A 81 2.94 1.92 -1.84
CA ALA A 81 4.06 2.06 -0.92
C ALA A 81 3.60 2.28 0.53
N ILE A 82 2.57 3.13 0.75
CA ILE A 82 2.01 3.37 2.09
C ILE A 82 1.34 2.10 2.65
N LYS A 83 0.54 1.38 1.84
CA LYS A 83 -0.10 0.13 2.27
C LYS A 83 0.93 -0.92 2.69
N GLU A 84 1.99 -1.09 1.89
CA GLU A 84 3.08 -2.01 2.21
C GLU A 84 3.80 -1.60 3.50
N ALA A 85 4.13 -0.31 3.63
CA ALA A 85 4.78 0.22 4.82
C ALA A 85 3.94 0.08 6.09
N LEU A 86 2.61 0.18 5.98
CA LEU A 86 1.69 -0.11 7.09
C LEU A 86 1.67 -1.60 7.44
N ARG A 87 1.60 -2.47 6.43
CA ARG A 87 1.56 -3.93 6.61
C ARG A 87 2.79 -4.45 7.34
N GLU A 88 3.95 -3.95 6.96
CA GLU A 88 5.25 -4.39 7.47
C GLU A 88 5.80 -3.51 8.60
N GLU A 89 4.99 -2.57 9.09
CA GLU A 89 5.34 -1.64 10.18
C GLU A 89 6.65 -0.86 9.94
N TYR A 90 6.86 -0.39 8.71
CA TYR A 90 8.01 0.43 8.32
C TYR A 90 7.89 1.86 8.86
N THR A 91 8.00 2.00 10.19
CA THR A 91 7.74 3.25 10.92
C THR A 91 8.65 4.42 10.48
N HIS A 92 9.91 4.17 10.15
CA HIS A 92 10.82 5.22 9.66
C HIS A 92 10.42 5.70 8.26
N LEU A 93 10.00 4.77 7.39
CA LEU A 93 9.43 5.12 6.09
C LEU A 93 8.13 5.92 6.27
N LEU A 94 7.19 5.43 7.09
CA LEU A 94 5.91 6.09 7.40
C LEU A 94 6.09 7.48 8.03
N ARG A 95 7.12 7.67 8.85
CA ARG A 95 7.49 8.99 9.37
C ARG A 95 8.02 9.89 8.25
N SER A 96 8.94 9.38 7.44
CA SER A 96 9.61 10.14 6.39
C SER A 96 8.66 10.61 5.29
N VAL A 97 7.69 9.79 4.90
CA VAL A 97 6.68 10.18 3.89
C VAL A 97 5.82 11.36 4.32
N GLN A 98 5.79 11.75 5.61
CA GLN A 98 5.10 12.96 6.04
C GLN A 98 5.85 14.23 5.63
N SER A 99 7.17 14.17 5.44
CA SER A 99 7.98 15.31 5.00
C SER A 99 7.65 15.69 3.56
N ASP A 100 7.58 17.00 3.28
CA ASP A 100 7.35 17.56 1.94
C ASP A 100 8.49 17.24 0.96
N SER A 101 9.66 16.89 1.51
CA SER A 101 10.87 16.54 0.78
C SER A 101 10.84 15.10 0.27
N PHE A 102 9.81 14.32 0.61
CA PHE A 102 9.64 12.95 0.12
C PHE A 102 9.20 12.93 -1.36
N PRO A 103 9.79 12.09 -2.23
CA PRO A 103 9.58 12.17 -3.69
C PRO A 103 8.20 11.75 -4.23
N LEU A 104 7.25 11.35 -3.38
CA LEU A 104 5.97 10.75 -3.80
C LEU A 104 4.77 11.70 -3.84
N TRP A 105 5.02 12.99 -3.70
CA TRP A 105 3.98 14.00 -3.63
C TRP A 105 3.59 14.55 -5.01
N GLN A 106 2.95 13.73 -5.82
CA GLN A 106 2.52 14.15 -7.16
C GLN A 106 1.14 14.83 -7.16
N PHE A 107 0.31 14.54 -6.16
CA PHE A 107 -1.11 14.93 -6.14
C PHE A 107 -1.53 15.44 -4.76
N GLU A 108 -2.35 16.50 -4.72
CA GLU A 108 -2.86 17.10 -3.48
C GLU A 108 -3.63 16.07 -2.63
N GLU A 109 -4.38 15.17 -3.28
CA GLU A 109 -5.16 14.11 -2.62
C GLU A 109 -4.29 13.21 -1.74
N ASN A 110 -3.04 12.95 -2.15
CA ASN A 110 -2.13 12.09 -1.39
C ASN A 110 -1.78 12.73 -0.04
N TYR A 111 -1.64 14.05 0.02
CA TYR A 111 -1.37 14.79 1.26
C TYR A 111 -2.53 14.71 2.23
N HIS A 112 -3.75 14.91 1.72
CA HIS A 112 -4.97 14.82 2.51
C HIS A 112 -5.17 13.41 3.04
N PHE A 113 -4.97 12.41 2.19
CA PHE A 113 -5.04 11.01 2.57
C PHE A 113 -4.02 10.66 3.65
N LEU A 114 -2.74 11.02 3.45
CA LEU A 114 -1.69 10.67 4.40
C LEU A 114 -1.90 11.35 5.74
N PHE A 115 -2.27 12.64 5.76
CA PHE A 115 -2.57 13.36 6.99
C PHE A 115 -3.71 12.68 7.76
N ALA A 116 -4.80 12.36 7.07
CA ALA A 116 -5.96 11.71 7.67
C ALA A 116 -5.60 10.32 8.25
N LEU A 117 -4.76 9.58 7.54
CA LEU A 117 -4.28 8.26 7.92
C LEU A 117 -3.30 8.32 9.10
N SER A 118 -2.38 9.28 9.09
CA SER A 118 -1.29 9.36 10.07
C SER A 118 -1.71 10.02 11.38
N PHE A 119 -2.83 10.74 11.42
CA PHE A 119 -3.26 11.53 12.57
C PHE A 119 -3.26 10.73 13.88
N LYS A 120 -2.38 11.12 14.81
CA LYS A 120 -2.19 10.47 16.12
C LYS A 120 -1.81 8.98 16.05
N MET A 121 -1.15 8.57 14.98
CA MET A 121 -0.43 7.29 14.91
C MET A 121 0.91 7.40 15.64
N SER A 122 1.52 6.27 16.01
CA SER A 122 2.80 6.26 16.75
C SER A 122 3.96 6.91 15.97
N TRP A 123 3.87 6.91 14.65
CA TRP A 123 4.82 7.52 13.72
C TRP A 123 4.40 8.93 13.26
N TRP A 124 3.32 9.49 13.82
CA TRP A 124 2.89 10.87 13.55
C TRP A 124 3.91 11.88 14.05
N ASP A 125 4.22 12.89 13.24
CA ASP A 125 5.06 14.02 13.64
C ASP A 125 4.38 15.34 13.24
N GLU A 126 3.79 16.03 14.21
CA GLU A 126 3.02 17.26 13.99
C GLU A 126 3.85 18.36 13.32
N LYS A 127 5.14 18.44 13.63
CA LYS A 127 6.04 19.45 13.07
C LYS A 127 6.21 19.31 11.56
N LEU A 128 6.11 18.09 11.03
CA LEU A 128 6.22 17.86 9.59
C LEU A 128 5.01 18.39 8.82
N TRP A 129 3.89 18.64 9.50
CA TRP A 129 2.66 19.16 8.90
C TRP A 129 2.45 20.66 9.13
N GLU A 130 3.29 21.29 9.95
CA GLU A 130 3.18 22.71 10.28
C GLU A 130 3.27 23.59 9.03
N GLY A 131 2.45 24.64 8.98
CA GLY A 131 2.39 25.57 7.85
C GLY A 131 1.73 25.04 6.58
N ARG A 132 1.26 23.78 6.55
CA ARG A 132 0.54 23.23 5.39
C ARG A 132 -0.92 23.63 5.38
N VAL A 133 -1.42 23.91 4.17
CA VAL A 133 -2.82 24.27 3.93
C VAL A 133 -3.55 23.06 3.37
N PHE A 134 -4.66 22.70 4.00
CA PHE A 134 -5.51 21.59 3.55
C PHE A 134 -6.86 22.12 3.05
N ASN A 135 -7.25 21.69 1.86
CA ASN A 135 -8.58 21.95 1.31
C ASN A 135 -9.50 20.76 1.55
N TRP A 136 -9.86 20.55 2.82
CA TRP A 136 -10.72 19.43 3.21
C TRP A 136 -12.09 19.47 2.55
N LYS A 137 -12.63 20.65 2.24
CA LYS A 137 -13.90 20.77 1.50
C LYS A 137 -13.83 20.09 0.12
N ARG A 138 -12.70 20.23 -0.59
CA ARG A 138 -12.46 19.59 -1.89
C ARG A 138 -12.08 18.11 -1.75
N HIS A 139 -11.34 17.76 -0.71
CA HIS A 139 -10.71 16.44 -0.55
C HIS A 139 -11.26 15.63 0.64
N TYR A 140 -12.49 15.86 1.08
CA TYR A 140 -13.08 15.15 2.24
C TYR A 140 -13.15 13.63 2.02
N LEU A 141 -13.23 13.18 0.76
CA LEU A 141 -13.20 11.75 0.41
C LEU A 141 -11.90 11.08 0.88
N GLU A 142 -10.80 11.82 0.97
CA GLU A 142 -9.53 11.29 1.45
C GLU A 142 -9.55 10.99 2.95
N ILE A 143 -10.40 11.67 3.71
CA ILE A 143 -10.68 11.36 5.12
C ILE A 143 -11.35 10.00 5.23
N LEU A 144 -12.32 9.73 4.36
CA LEU A 144 -13.07 8.47 4.36
C LEU A 144 -12.20 7.32 3.86
N LYS A 145 -11.45 7.52 2.77
CA LYS A 145 -10.51 6.53 2.21
C LYS A 145 -9.38 6.16 3.18
N ALA A 146 -8.95 7.10 4.03
CA ALA A 146 -7.92 6.84 5.03
C ALA A 146 -8.40 5.88 6.13
N ASP A 147 -9.72 5.74 6.31
CA ASP A 147 -10.36 4.88 7.31
C ASP A 147 -9.87 5.13 8.76
N GLY A 148 -9.33 6.32 9.02
CA GLY A 148 -8.77 6.70 10.31
C GLY A 148 -9.84 7.23 11.25
N VAL A 149 -10.37 6.39 12.15
CA VAL A 149 -11.46 6.77 13.09
C VAL A 149 -11.14 8.02 13.92
N LYS A 150 -9.88 8.17 14.36
CA LYS A 150 -9.45 9.34 15.15
C LYS A 150 -9.61 10.64 14.35
N PHE A 151 -9.15 10.65 13.10
CA PHE A 151 -9.26 11.83 12.25
C PHE A 151 -10.70 12.04 11.76
N PHE A 152 -11.43 10.98 11.43
CA PHE A 152 -12.85 11.07 11.09
C PHE A 152 -13.67 11.77 12.18
N LYS A 153 -13.46 11.43 13.46
CA LYS A 153 -14.10 12.12 14.60
C LYS A 153 -13.74 13.60 14.64
N HIS A 154 -12.46 13.92 14.49
CA HIS A 154 -11.98 15.31 14.45
C HIS A 154 -12.60 16.08 13.28
N ALA A 155 -12.63 15.48 12.08
CA ALA A 155 -13.20 16.04 10.87
C ALA A 155 -14.70 16.32 11.02
N LYS A 156 -15.44 15.40 11.65
CA LYS A 156 -16.87 15.59 11.94
C LYS A 156 -17.13 16.78 12.86
N ILE A 157 -16.36 16.90 13.96
CA ILE A 157 -16.50 18.02 14.92
C ILE A 157 -16.22 19.37 14.25
N ASN A 158 -15.22 19.41 13.37
CA ASN A 158 -14.79 20.61 12.67
C ASN A 158 -15.49 20.83 11.32
N GLN A 159 -16.55 20.08 11.02
CA GLN A 159 -17.34 20.21 9.79
C GLN A 159 -16.50 20.12 8.49
N LEU A 160 -15.47 19.28 8.50
CA LEU A 160 -14.58 19.05 7.35
C LEU A 160 -15.18 18.08 6.32
N ILE A 161 -16.26 17.39 6.69
CA ILE A 161 -17.04 16.50 5.84
C ILE A 161 -18.42 17.13 5.63
N PRO A 162 -18.98 17.12 4.40
CA PRO A 162 -20.30 17.69 4.11
C PRO A 162 -21.37 17.19 5.09
N PRO A 163 -22.08 18.10 5.80
CA PRO A 163 -23.12 17.73 6.77
C PRO A 163 -24.22 16.83 6.22
N GLU A 164 -24.52 16.98 4.93
CA GLU A 164 -25.57 16.25 4.19
C GLU A 164 -25.29 14.75 4.14
N LEU A 165 -24.02 14.33 4.22
CA LEU A 165 -23.66 12.92 4.29
C LEU A 165 -24.12 12.28 5.61
N TYR A 166 -24.26 13.06 6.69
CA TYR A 166 -24.69 12.51 7.98
C TYR A 166 -26.19 12.41 8.14
N THR A 167 -26.97 13.15 7.34
CA THR A 167 -28.44 13.11 7.39
C THR A 167 -28.98 11.88 6.68
N GLU A 168 -28.27 11.35 5.68
CA GLU A 168 -28.67 10.20 4.88
C GLU A 168 -27.79 8.98 5.17
N ASN A 169 -28.11 8.27 6.26
CA ASN A 169 -27.31 7.14 6.73
C ASN A 169 -27.07 6.07 5.64
N ALA A 170 -28.04 5.85 4.75
CA ALA A 170 -27.92 4.89 3.65
C ALA A 170 -26.88 5.32 2.58
N GLU A 171 -26.86 6.59 2.19
CA GLU A 171 -25.90 7.10 1.19
C GLU A 171 -24.48 7.14 1.75
N LEU A 172 -24.32 7.54 3.02
CA LEU A 172 -23.02 7.45 3.69
C LEU A 172 -22.53 6.01 3.82
N GLN A 173 -23.41 5.08 4.18
CA GLN A 173 -23.04 3.67 4.23
C GLN A 173 -22.55 3.16 2.87
N LYS A 174 -23.32 3.41 1.79
CA LYS A 174 -22.94 3.02 0.42
C LYS A 174 -21.60 3.65 0.01
N LEU A 175 -21.38 4.92 0.36
CA LEU A 175 -20.11 5.59 0.12
C LEU A 175 -18.96 4.92 0.87
N LEU A 176 -19.09 4.65 2.16
CA LEU A 176 -18.05 4.01 2.96
C LEU A 176 -17.72 2.58 2.47
N GLU A 177 -18.73 1.81 2.06
CA GLU A 177 -18.55 0.49 1.45
C GLU A 177 -17.81 0.59 0.10
N SER A 178 -18.10 1.63 -0.69
CA SER A 178 -17.39 1.90 -1.96
C SER A 178 -15.97 2.44 -1.77
N LEU A 179 -15.58 2.81 -0.55
CA LEU A 179 -14.25 3.32 -0.22
C LEU A 179 -13.42 2.37 0.65
N ASP A 180 -13.96 1.19 0.95
CA ASP A 180 -13.35 0.20 1.86
C ASP A 180 -13.10 0.73 3.29
N ALA A 181 -13.92 1.67 3.74
CA ALA A 181 -13.76 2.41 5.01
C ALA A 181 -14.41 1.69 6.20
N VAL A 182 -13.89 0.51 6.52
CA VAL A 182 -14.48 -0.44 7.49
C VAL A 182 -14.40 0.03 8.93
N GLU A 183 -13.29 0.61 9.36
CA GLU A 183 -13.11 1.06 10.74
C GLU A 183 -14.05 2.22 11.07
N ILE A 184 -14.29 3.12 10.10
CA ILE A 184 -15.30 4.17 10.21
C ILE A 184 -16.70 3.54 10.29
N MET A 185 -17.04 2.57 9.43
CA MET A 185 -18.34 1.89 9.49
C MET A 185 -18.57 1.20 10.85
N LYS A 186 -17.56 0.50 11.37
CA LYS A 186 -17.60 -0.11 12.72
C LYS A 186 -17.82 0.95 13.79
N HIS A 187 -17.11 2.07 13.73
CA HIS A 187 -17.27 3.17 14.67
C HIS A 187 -18.71 3.73 14.67
N LEU A 188 -19.32 3.84 13.49
CA LEU A 188 -20.68 4.30 13.31
C LEU A 188 -21.74 3.24 13.63
N LYS A 189 -21.34 2.02 13.99
CA LYS A 189 -22.22 0.86 14.23
C LYS A 189 -23.11 0.56 13.01
N MET A 190 -22.57 0.73 11.80
CA MET A 190 -23.27 0.41 10.56
C MET A 190 -23.32 -1.10 10.36
N ASN A 191 -24.50 -1.62 10.02
CA ASN A 191 -24.66 -3.01 9.62
C ASN A 191 -24.37 -3.11 8.13
N ILE A 192 -23.24 -3.71 7.76
CA ILE A 192 -22.95 -3.96 6.35
C ILE A 192 -23.93 -5.04 5.86
N ARG A 193 -24.84 -4.63 4.98
CA ARG A 193 -25.78 -5.54 4.35
C ARG A 193 -25.16 -5.93 3.02
N GLY A 194 -24.99 -7.23 2.75
CA GLY A 194 -24.38 -7.69 1.49
C GLY A 194 -25.22 -7.44 0.23
N ASN A 195 -26.15 -6.49 0.26
CA ASN A 195 -27.05 -6.14 -0.84
C ASN A 195 -26.74 -4.76 -1.46
N THR A 196 -25.90 -3.92 -0.85
CA THR A 196 -25.55 -2.57 -1.33
C THR A 196 -24.44 -2.58 -2.36
N VAL A 197 -23.36 -3.34 -2.14
CA VAL A 197 -22.29 -3.58 -3.11
C VAL A 197 -22.18 -5.09 -3.35
N SER A 198 -22.22 -5.51 -4.61
CA SER A 198 -22.11 -6.95 -4.91
C SER A 198 -20.72 -7.46 -4.52
N ILE A 199 -20.63 -8.69 -4.01
CA ILE A 199 -19.33 -9.32 -3.67
C ILE A 199 -18.38 -9.30 -4.87
N LYS A 200 -18.92 -9.51 -6.08
CA LYS A 200 -18.16 -9.43 -7.33
C LYS A 200 -17.51 -8.06 -7.50
N GLU A 201 -18.24 -6.99 -7.23
CA GLU A 201 -17.74 -5.62 -7.33
C GLU A 201 -16.68 -5.33 -6.26
N LEU A 202 -16.88 -5.75 -5.01
CA LEU A 202 -15.85 -5.63 -3.97
C LEU A 202 -14.53 -6.33 -4.37
N ILE A 203 -14.63 -7.47 -5.04
CA ILE A 203 -13.45 -8.21 -5.54
C ILE A 203 -12.78 -7.48 -6.69
N VAL A 204 -13.54 -6.96 -7.65
CA VAL A 204 -13.02 -6.16 -8.78
C VAL A 204 -12.31 -4.91 -8.26
N LEU A 205 -12.89 -4.24 -7.26
CA LEU A 205 -12.36 -3.01 -6.68
C LEU A 205 -11.22 -3.26 -5.67
N GLY A 206 -11.01 -4.50 -5.23
CA GLY A 206 -9.98 -4.83 -4.25
C GLY A 206 -10.31 -4.33 -2.83
N HIS A 207 -11.59 -4.30 -2.46
CA HIS A 207 -12.05 -3.88 -1.12
C HIS A 207 -11.89 -5.00 -0.10
N VAL A 208 -10.63 -5.28 0.22
CA VAL A 208 -10.20 -6.40 1.08
C VAL A 208 -10.81 -6.30 2.47
N ASN A 209 -10.89 -5.10 3.06
CA ASN A 209 -11.38 -4.96 4.44
C ASN A 209 -12.88 -5.21 4.53
N THR A 210 -13.63 -4.68 3.57
CA THR A 210 -15.09 -4.83 3.50
C THR A 210 -15.44 -6.28 3.23
N LEU A 211 -14.72 -6.93 2.31
CA LEU A 211 -14.86 -8.36 2.04
C LEU A 211 -14.55 -9.20 3.29
N ARG A 212 -13.47 -8.88 4.01
CA ARG A 212 -13.11 -9.54 5.27
C ARG A 212 -14.23 -9.39 6.30
N LEU A 213 -14.77 -8.19 6.49
CA LEU A 213 -15.85 -7.96 7.44
C LEU A 213 -17.10 -8.75 7.08
N LEU A 214 -17.49 -8.78 5.79
CA LEU A 214 -18.63 -9.56 5.32
C LEU A 214 -18.47 -11.06 5.60
N VAL A 215 -17.28 -11.61 5.36
CA VAL A 215 -16.97 -13.01 5.66
C VAL A 215 -17.10 -13.30 7.17
N HIS A 216 -16.60 -12.40 8.02
CA HIS A 216 -16.71 -12.55 9.48
C HIS A 216 -18.16 -12.41 9.98
N SER A 217 -19.00 -11.64 9.29
CA SER A 217 -20.42 -11.48 9.61
C SER A 217 -21.30 -12.64 9.11
N HIS A 218 -20.70 -13.80 8.79
CA HIS A 218 -21.39 -14.99 8.28
C HIS A 218 -22.25 -14.70 7.04
N LEU A 219 -21.83 -13.78 6.18
CA LEU A 219 -22.53 -13.55 4.93
C LEU A 219 -22.62 -14.87 4.16
N ASP A 220 -23.79 -15.16 3.60
CA ASP A 220 -24.05 -16.40 2.87
C ASP A 220 -23.22 -16.47 1.58
N VAL A 221 -22.02 -16.99 1.74
CA VAL A 221 -21.00 -17.20 0.72
C VAL A 221 -21.48 -18.14 -0.38
N SER A 222 -22.54 -18.92 -0.14
CA SER A 222 -23.17 -19.75 -1.16
C SER A 222 -23.66 -18.90 -2.35
N LYS A 223 -24.06 -17.64 -2.09
CA LYS A 223 -24.49 -16.67 -3.09
C LYS A 223 -23.34 -15.96 -3.82
N MET A 224 -22.08 -16.26 -3.50
CA MET A 224 -20.96 -15.73 -4.28
C MET A 224 -21.05 -16.22 -5.74
N PRO A 225 -21.03 -15.30 -6.73
CA PRO A 225 -20.99 -15.70 -8.14
C PRO A 225 -19.70 -16.45 -8.43
N SER A 226 -19.61 -17.18 -9.54
CA SER A 226 -18.33 -17.74 -9.97
C SER A 226 -17.38 -16.59 -10.36
N ILE A 227 -16.18 -16.55 -9.75
CA ILE A 227 -15.24 -15.42 -9.84
C ILE A 227 -13.91 -15.84 -10.48
N SER A 228 -13.89 -17.03 -11.08
CA SER A 228 -12.68 -17.73 -11.54
C SER A 228 -11.80 -16.93 -12.51
N SER A 229 -12.28 -15.85 -13.12
CA SER A 229 -11.54 -15.00 -14.05
C SER A 229 -11.06 -13.66 -13.50
N ILE A 230 -11.49 -13.23 -12.30
CA ILE A 230 -11.38 -11.84 -11.86
C ILE A 230 -10.38 -11.64 -10.71
N ILE A 231 -10.08 -12.70 -9.93
CA ILE A 231 -9.25 -12.54 -8.73
C ILE A 231 -7.77 -12.38 -9.12
N THR A 232 -7.24 -11.17 -8.91
CA THR A 232 -5.82 -10.83 -9.12
C THR A 232 -5.09 -10.48 -7.82
N SER A 233 -5.81 -10.14 -6.76
CA SER A 233 -5.25 -9.74 -5.47
C SER A 233 -4.96 -10.97 -4.59
N PRO A 234 -3.72 -11.14 -4.09
CA PRO A 234 -3.39 -12.18 -3.12
C PRO A 234 -4.23 -12.09 -1.83
N ASP A 235 -4.50 -10.88 -1.34
CA ASP A 235 -5.29 -10.67 -0.11
C ASP A 235 -6.74 -11.13 -0.26
N ILE A 236 -7.33 -10.95 -1.45
CA ILE A 236 -8.68 -11.45 -1.75
C ILE A 236 -8.68 -12.98 -1.77
N VAL A 237 -7.66 -13.61 -2.35
CA VAL A 237 -7.52 -15.07 -2.33
C VAL A 237 -7.40 -15.58 -0.90
N ASP A 238 -6.63 -14.90 -0.06
CA ASP A 238 -6.43 -15.25 1.35
C ASP A 238 -7.74 -15.25 2.15
N ILE A 239 -8.67 -14.35 1.78
CA ILE A 239 -10.00 -14.26 2.40
C ILE A 239 -10.95 -15.34 1.85
N ILE A 240 -10.96 -15.56 0.53
CA ILE A 240 -11.97 -16.40 -0.12
C ILE A 240 -11.63 -17.88 0.00
N LEU A 241 -10.35 -18.25 -0.14
CA LEU A 241 -9.92 -19.64 -0.25
C LEU A 241 -10.31 -20.51 0.97
N PRO A 242 -10.22 -20.03 2.23
CA PRO A 242 -10.69 -20.79 3.40
C PRO A 242 -12.19 -21.03 3.45
N VAL A 243 -12.95 -20.15 2.79
CA VAL A 243 -14.41 -20.06 2.95
C VAL A 243 -15.13 -20.80 1.82
N LYS A 244 -14.63 -20.66 0.58
CA LYS A 244 -15.25 -21.23 -0.62
C LYS A 244 -14.16 -21.58 -1.65
N PRO A 245 -13.39 -22.67 -1.44
CA PRO A 245 -12.27 -23.03 -2.31
C PRO A 245 -12.71 -23.39 -3.75
N ASP A 246 -13.95 -23.85 -3.92
CA ASP A 246 -14.55 -24.26 -5.19
C ASP A 246 -14.72 -23.10 -6.20
N ILE A 247 -14.84 -21.85 -5.73
CA ILE A 247 -14.96 -20.69 -6.64
C ILE A 247 -13.60 -20.16 -7.12
N VAL A 248 -12.50 -20.59 -6.48
CA VAL A 248 -11.14 -20.19 -6.84
C VAL A 248 -10.58 -21.19 -7.85
N ASN A 249 -10.38 -20.76 -9.09
CA ASN A 249 -9.70 -21.59 -10.09
C ASN A 249 -8.18 -21.58 -9.82
N LEU A 250 -7.76 -22.46 -8.90
CA LEU A 250 -6.36 -22.59 -8.46
C LEU A 250 -5.39 -22.78 -9.64
N LYS A 251 -5.77 -23.56 -10.66
CA LYS A 251 -4.94 -23.77 -11.86
C LYS A 251 -4.68 -22.46 -12.60
N LYS A 252 -5.73 -21.69 -12.86
CA LYS A 252 -5.59 -20.40 -13.56
C LYS A 252 -4.79 -19.41 -12.73
N LEU A 253 -5.06 -19.35 -11.43
CA LEU A 253 -4.36 -18.47 -10.49
C LEU A 253 -2.86 -18.80 -10.43
N LEU A 254 -2.50 -20.08 -10.34
CA LEU A 254 -1.10 -20.54 -10.39
C LEU A 254 -0.42 -20.19 -11.71
N CYS A 255 -1.09 -20.42 -12.85
CA CYS A 255 -0.56 -20.03 -14.16
C CYS A 255 -0.30 -18.53 -14.26
N CYS A 256 -1.21 -17.70 -13.72
CA CYS A 256 -1.04 -16.25 -13.65
C CYS A 256 0.13 -15.86 -12.73
N ALA A 257 0.18 -16.41 -11.52
CA ALA A 257 1.22 -16.11 -10.55
C ALA A 257 2.61 -16.45 -11.10
N LEU A 258 2.77 -17.62 -11.73
CA LEU A 258 4.02 -18.02 -12.39
C LEU A 258 4.38 -17.12 -13.57
N ARG A 259 3.39 -16.79 -14.43
CA ARG A 259 3.62 -15.95 -15.60
C ARG A 259 4.11 -14.54 -15.24
N PHE A 260 3.62 -14.01 -14.12
CA PHE A 260 3.91 -12.65 -13.66
C PHE A 260 4.88 -12.59 -12.47
N ASP A 261 5.51 -13.72 -12.12
CA ASP A 261 6.43 -13.84 -10.98
C ASP A 261 5.86 -13.27 -9.66
N GLN A 262 4.57 -13.50 -9.41
CA GLN A 262 3.83 -13.00 -8.24
C GLN A 262 4.07 -13.88 -7.02
N VAL A 263 5.18 -13.66 -6.33
CA VAL A 263 5.57 -14.43 -5.13
C VAL A 263 4.52 -14.37 -4.02
N ASP A 264 3.89 -13.21 -3.78
CA ASP A 264 2.87 -13.03 -2.74
C ASP A 264 1.66 -13.95 -2.96
N MET A 265 1.24 -14.11 -4.23
CA MET A 265 0.15 -15.01 -4.59
C MET A 265 0.52 -16.47 -4.29
N ILE A 266 1.76 -16.88 -4.62
CA ILE A 266 2.25 -18.22 -4.31
C ILE A 266 2.31 -18.44 -2.79
N GLN A 267 2.75 -17.44 -2.03
CA GLN A 267 2.78 -17.51 -0.57
C GLN A 267 1.39 -17.71 0.03
N VAL A 268 0.38 -16.96 -0.44
CA VAL A 268 -1.01 -17.15 -0.01
C VAL A 268 -1.49 -18.56 -0.32
N LEU A 269 -1.26 -19.03 -1.55
CA LEU A 269 -1.62 -20.40 -1.93
C LEU A 269 -0.90 -21.43 -1.07
N TYR A 270 0.37 -21.21 -0.73
CA TYR A 270 1.16 -22.11 0.10
C TYR A 270 0.62 -22.16 1.54
N ARG A 271 0.21 -21.02 2.11
CA ARG A 271 -0.40 -20.97 3.45
C ARG A 271 -1.65 -21.86 3.55
N HIS A 272 -2.44 -21.93 2.48
CA HIS A 272 -3.70 -22.70 2.48
C HIS A 272 -3.54 -24.14 1.97
N LEU A 273 -2.66 -24.39 1.01
CA LEU A 273 -2.47 -25.71 0.39
C LEU A 273 -1.31 -26.52 1.02
N GLY A 274 -0.46 -25.84 1.80
CA GLY A 274 0.72 -26.41 2.45
C GLY A 274 1.78 -26.90 1.47
N THR A 275 2.59 -27.86 1.93
CA THR A 275 3.68 -28.46 1.16
C THR A 275 3.23 -29.15 -0.14
N LYS A 276 1.94 -29.49 -0.28
CA LYS A 276 1.36 -30.03 -1.51
C LYS A 276 1.54 -29.10 -2.71
N LEU A 277 1.69 -27.80 -2.47
CA LEU A 277 1.96 -26.81 -3.52
C LEU A 277 3.39 -26.90 -4.06
N LEU A 278 4.36 -27.18 -3.19
CA LEU A 278 5.80 -27.22 -3.53
C LEU A 278 6.20 -28.56 -4.15
N HIS A 279 5.58 -28.90 -5.28
CA HIS A 279 5.94 -30.08 -6.05
C HIS A 279 6.88 -29.72 -7.21
N GLN A 280 7.70 -30.67 -7.65
CA GLN A 280 8.67 -30.49 -8.75
C GLN A 280 8.07 -29.84 -10.01
N LYS A 281 6.81 -30.17 -10.37
CA LYS A 281 6.15 -29.56 -11.55
C LYS A 281 5.96 -28.04 -11.43
N LEU A 282 5.75 -27.48 -10.24
CA LEU A 282 5.57 -26.04 -10.01
C LEU A 282 6.91 -25.35 -10.20
N VAL A 283 7.96 -25.93 -9.62
CA VAL A 283 9.33 -25.42 -9.72
C VAL A 283 9.81 -25.45 -11.17
N ASN A 284 9.59 -26.56 -11.89
CA ASN A 284 9.88 -26.64 -13.32
C ASN A 284 9.11 -25.57 -14.12
N ALA A 285 7.82 -25.38 -13.83
CA ALA A 285 7.04 -24.33 -14.47
C ALA A 285 7.54 -22.92 -14.13
N ALA A 286 8.02 -22.68 -12.90
CA ALA A 286 8.65 -21.42 -12.50
C ALA A 286 9.98 -21.18 -13.24
N ILE A 287 10.80 -22.22 -13.42
CA ILE A 287 12.01 -22.17 -14.25
C ILE A 287 11.65 -21.78 -15.69
N ASP A 288 10.64 -22.42 -16.28
CA ASP A 288 10.21 -22.17 -17.67
C ASP A 288 9.69 -20.76 -17.89
N LYS A 289 9.02 -20.21 -16.86
CA LYS A 289 8.54 -18.83 -16.89
C LYS A 289 9.61 -17.83 -16.45
N ASN A 290 10.82 -18.28 -16.10
CA ASN A 290 11.88 -17.45 -15.54
C ASN A 290 11.36 -16.60 -14.35
N ALA A 291 10.54 -17.21 -13.50
CA ALA A 291 9.92 -16.61 -12.33
C ALA A 291 10.91 -16.58 -11.16
N ARG A 292 11.89 -15.67 -11.23
CA ARG A 292 13.07 -15.64 -10.35
C ARG A 292 12.70 -15.39 -8.90
N ASN A 293 11.71 -14.54 -8.62
CA ASN A 293 11.31 -14.22 -7.25
C ASN A 293 10.62 -15.43 -6.60
N ILE A 294 9.76 -16.12 -7.35
CA ILE A 294 9.17 -17.39 -6.89
C ILE A 294 10.26 -18.43 -6.63
N LEU A 295 11.24 -18.60 -7.53
CA LEU A 295 12.33 -19.56 -7.34
C LEU A 295 13.18 -19.26 -6.10
N ARG A 296 13.55 -17.99 -5.89
CA ARG A 296 14.25 -17.55 -4.66
C ARG A 296 13.43 -17.87 -3.42
N TRP A 297 12.13 -17.56 -3.45
CA TRP A 297 11.25 -17.86 -2.32
C TRP A 297 11.14 -19.36 -2.05
N VAL A 298 11.06 -20.21 -3.07
CA VAL A 298 11.09 -21.68 -2.88
C VAL A 298 12.34 -22.10 -2.13
N GLN A 299 13.52 -21.58 -2.48
CA GLN A 299 14.77 -21.87 -1.76
C GLN A 299 14.79 -21.34 -0.31
N THR A 300 14.06 -20.27 -0.01
CA THR A 300 13.91 -19.79 1.37
C THR A 300 13.01 -20.69 2.21
N VAL A 301 11.99 -21.29 1.59
CA VAL A 301 11.02 -22.17 2.28
C VAL A 301 11.57 -23.60 2.41
N ASP A 302 12.27 -24.09 1.39
CA ASP A 302 12.95 -25.39 1.39
C ASP A 302 14.37 -25.25 0.81
N PRO A 303 15.38 -25.00 1.66
CA PRO A 303 16.77 -24.86 1.24
C PRO A 303 17.36 -26.12 0.61
N ASN A 304 16.78 -27.28 0.89
CA ASN A 304 17.24 -28.56 0.36
C ASN A 304 16.61 -28.90 -1.00
N PHE A 305 15.67 -28.07 -1.48
CA PHE A 305 15.00 -28.30 -2.75
C PHE A 305 15.99 -28.16 -3.91
N GLN A 306 16.35 -29.29 -4.53
CA GLN A 306 17.30 -29.29 -5.64
C GLN A 306 16.64 -28.73 -6.91
N LEU A 307 17.15 -27.59 -7.38
CA LEU A 307 16.81 -27.02 -8.69
C LEU A 307 17.50 -27.85 -9.80
N ALA A 308 17.06 -29.08 -10.00
CA ALA A 308 17.52 -29.88 -11.13
C ALA A 308 16.97 -29.27 -12.43
N ARG A 309 17.85 -28.94 -13.38
CA ARG A 309 17.46 -28.59 -14.76
C ARG A 309 16.93 -29.85 -15.46
N VAL A 310 15.64 -30.12 -15.36
CA VAL A 310 15.01 -31.19 -16.14
C VAL A 310 14.56 -30.62 -17.49
N PRO A 311 14.94 -31.20 -18.64
CA PRO A 311 14.43 -30.81 -19.95
C PRO A 311 12.94 -31.17 -20.04
N LEU A 312 12.08 -30.23 -20.41
CA LEU A 312 10.64 -30.48 -20.42
C LEU A 312 10.16 -31.23 -21.66
N THR A 313 9.61 -32.41 -21.41
CA THR A 313 8.56 -32.97 -22.25
C THR A 313 7.21 -32.75 -21.56
N LYS A 314 6.29 -32.08 -22.28
CA LYS A 314 4.89 -31.74 -21.98
C LYS A 314 4.40 -31.95 -20.52
N LEU A 315 4.28 -30.84 -19.79
CA LEU A 315 3.65 -30.75 -18.47
C LEU A 315 2.14 -31.08 -18.51
N ASP A 316 1.75 -32.16 -17.85
CA ASP A 316 0.34 -32.47 -17.56
C ASP A 316 0.01 -32.06 -16.10
N LEU A 317 -0.72 -30.96 -15.98
CA LEU A 317 -1.10 -30.28 -14.71
C LEU A 317 -2.32 -30.93 -14.00
N PHE A 318 -2.72 -32.15 -14.38
CA PHE A 318 -4.02 -32.74 -14.01
C PHE A 318 -4.06 -33.55 -12.71
N SER A 319 -2.99 -33.60 -11.91
CA SER A 319 -2.93 -34.47 -10.72
C SER A 319 -3.14 -33.77 -9.37
N LEU A 320 -3.68 -32.54 -9.34
CA LEU A 320 -4.08 -31.87 -8.10
C LEU A 320 -5.62 -31.84 -8.02
N ARG A 321 -6.20 -32.86 -7.39
CA ARG A 321 -7.57 -32.84 -6.85
C ARG A 321 -7.49 -33.03 -5.34
#